data_AF-A0A5B7BHX6-F1
#
_entry.id   AF-A0A5B7BHX6-F1
#
_cell.length_a   1.000
_cell.length_b   1.000
_cell.length_c   1.000
_cell.angle_alpha   90.00
_cell.angle_beta   90.00
_cell.angle_gamma   90.00
#
_symmetry.space_group_name_H-M   'P 1'
#
loop_
_entity.id
_entity.type
_entity.pdbx_description
1 polymer ?
#
loop_
_entity_poly.entity_id
_entity_poly.type
_entity_poly.pdbx_seq_one_letter_code
_entity_poly.pdbx_strand_id
1 'polypeptide(L)'
;FTFSSDSLRYLEKQRDVPMVIDWTIGTEKCEVAQRNSTSYACKDEKSDCYPTPGIGYGYRCKCLDGFDGNPYISKGCQDIDKCKIANFTQCVGKATCVNTQGNFTCSCPKGYGGDGRKDGKGCTPDQSRLIKIVASVAAVVIALLVCSSWLYLRFKKKKLELRAKYFEQNGGLRLRETLSKRGGA
;
A
#
# COMPACT_ATOMS: atom_id res chain seq x y z
N PHE A 1 -0.09 -34.97 10.33
CA PHE A 1 -1.22 -35.82 9.90
C PHE A 1 -0.98 -37.22 10.45
N THR A 2 -1.93 -37.75 11.22
CA THR A 2 -1.86 -39.12 11.73
C THR A 2 -2.80 -39.95 10.86
N PHE A 3 -2.23 -40.77 10.00
CA PHE A 3 -3.00 -41.59 9.08
C PHE A 3 -3.71 -42.72 9.85
N SER A 4 -5.01 -42.92 9.64
CA SER A 4 -5.79 -44.02 10.24
C SER A 4 -6.59 -44.76 9.16
N SER A 5 -7.01 -45.99 9.47
CA SER A 5 -7.86 -46.81 8.62
C SER A 5 -9.20 -46.15 8.27
N ASP A 6 -9.71 -45.23 9.10
CA ASP A 6 -10.93 -44.48 8.80
C ASP A 6 -10.76 -43.52 7.62
N SER A 7 -9.52 -43.08 7.35
CA SER A 7 -9.20 -42.25 6.19
C SER A 7 -9.33 -43.02 4.87
N LEU A 8 -9.31 -44.36 4.92
CA LEU A 8 -9.44 -45.23 3.75
C LEU A 8 -10.90 -45.60 3.43
N ARG A 9 -11.84 -45.44 4.36
CA ARG A 9 -13.27 -45.74 4.12
C ARG A 9 -13.90 -44.86 3.04
N TYR A 10 -13.36 -43.65 2.83
CA TYR A 10 -13.80 -42.78 1.74
C TYR A 10 -13.36 -43.29 0.35
N LEU A 11 -12.29 -44.10 0.29
CA LEU A 11 -11.75 -44.65 -0.95
C LEU A 11 -12.49 -45.91 -1.42
N GLU A 12 -13.24 -46.60 -0.55
CA GLU A 12 -14.03 -47.79 -0.94
C GLU A 12 -15.11 -47.49 -2.00
N LYS A 13 -15.55 -46.23 -2.10
CA LYS A 13 -16.53 -45.77 -3.09
C LYS A 13 -15.92 -45.10 -4.33
N GLN A 14 -14.60 -44.90 -4.34
CA GLN A 14 -13.87 -44.30 -5.45
C GLN A 14 -13.35 -45.41 -6.37
N ARG A 15 -13.67 -45.33 -7.67
CA ARG A 15 -13.10 -46.27 -8.67
C ARG A 15 -11.71 -45.85 -9.14
N ASP A 16 -11.41 -44.56 -9.03
CA ASP A 16 -10.15 -43.97 -9.45
C ASP A 16 -9.47 -43.33 -8.24
N VAL A 17 -8.32 -43.87 -7.85
CA VAL A 17 -7.42 -43.28 -6.85
C VAL A 17 -6.17 -42.78 -7.56
N PRO A 18 -5.69 -41.56 -7.27
CA PRO A 18 -4.45 -41.09 -7.83
C PRO A 18 -3.31 -41.99 -7.33
N MET A 19 -2.69 -42.74 -8.24
CA MET A 19 -1.46 -43.45 -7.94
C MET A 19 -0.35 -42.40 -7.77
N VAL A 20 0.14 -42.25 -6.54
CA VAL A 20 1.37 -41.50 -6.29
C VAL A 20 2.53 -42.40 -6.70
N ILE A 21 2.90 -42.37 -7.97
CA ILE A 21 4.20 -42.91 -8.38
C ILE A 21 5.23 -41.91 -7.84
N ASP A 22 6.08 -42.37 -6.93
CA ASP A 22 7.23 -41.57 -6.49
C ASP A 22 8.29 -41.58 -7.61
N TRP A 23 8.00 -40.90 -8.73
CA TRP A 23 8.89 -40.83 -9.87
C TRP A 23 9.83 -39.64 -9.73
N THR A 24 11.13 -39.87 -9.86
CA THR A 24 12.18 -38.85 -9.83
C THR A 24 12.83 -38.77 -11.21
N ILE A 25 13.19 -37.57 -11.65
CA ILE A 25 13.79 -37.39 -12.98
C ILE A 25 15.30 -37.47 -12.84
N GLY A 26 15.88 -38.48 -13.49
CA GLY A 26 17.31 -38.70 -13.52
C GLY A 26 17.91 -38.88 -12.11
N THR A 27 19.24 -38.79 -12.05
CA THR A 27 20.03 -38.89 -10.82
C THR A 27 20.69 -37.57 -10.44
N GLU A 28 20.75 -36.62 -11.36
CA GLU A 28 21.31 -35.30 -11.10
C GLU A 28 20.33 -34.40 -10.32
N LYS A 29 20.87 -33.46 -9.55
CA LYS A 29 20.04 -32.47 -8.86
C LYS A 29 19.54 -31.40 -9.85
N CYS A 30 18.46 -30.72 -9.47
CA CYS A 30 17.82 -29.66 -10.23
C CYS A 30 18.83 -28.62 -10.77
N GLU A 31 19.78 -28.17 -9.95
CA GLU A 31 20.74 -27.12 -10.31
C GLU A 31 21.79 -27.59 -11.35
N VAL A 32 22.04 -28.90 -11.42
CA VAL A 32 22.93 -29.50 -12.41
C VAL A 32 22.16 -29.75 -13.70
N ALA A 33 20.95 -30.30 -13.60
CA ALA A 33 20.10 -30.61 -14.74
C ALA A 33 19.71 -29.36 -15.54
N GLN A 34 19.51 -28.21 -14.88
CA GLN A 34 19.22 -26.92 -15.54
C GLN A 34 20.34 -26.44 -16.48
N ARG A 35 21.59 -26.91 -16.28
CA ARG A 35 22.73 -26.51 -17.13
C ARG A 35 22.70 -27.16 -18.50
N ASN A 36 21.97 -28.27 -18.65
CA ASN A 36 21.85 -28.99 -19.91
C ASN A 36 20.39 -28.95 -20.40
N SER A 37 20.08 -27.96 -21.24
CA SER A 37 18.74 -27.75 -21.78
C SER A 37 18.19 -28.92 -22.61
N THR A 38 19.06 -29.77 -23.15
CA THR A 38 18.64 -30.93 -23.95
C THR A 38 18.06 -32.05 -23.08
N SER A 39 18.71 -32.36 -21.96
CA SER A 39 18.27 -33.38 -21.00
C SER A 39 17.32 -32.85 -19.93
N TYR A 40 17.23 -31.52 -19.74
CA TYR A 40 16.35 -30.91 -18.75
C TYR A 40 14.87 -31.18 -19.06
N ALA A 41 14.15 -31.71 -18.08
CA ALA A 41 12.79 -32.22 -18.28
C ALA A 41 11.68 -31.16 -18.14
N CYS A 42 11.91 -30.05 -17.43
CA CYS A 42 10.90 -29.00 -17.29
C CYS A 42 10.94 -28.15 -18.57
N LYS A 43 9.93 -28.29 -19.42
CA LYS A 43 9.90 -27.70 -20.77
C LYS A 43 9.10 -26.40 -20.84
N ASP A 44 8.30 -26.10 -19.82
CA ASP A 44 7.54 -24.86 -19.75
C ASP A 44 8.37 -23.70 -19.16
N GLU A 45 8.26 -22.51 -19.75
CA GLU A 45 8.95 -21.30 -19.27
C GLU A 45 8.43 -20.81 -17.91
N LYS A 46 7.18 -21.17 -17.56
CA LYS A 46 6.51 -20.89 -16.30
C LYS A 46 6.56 -22.11 -15.38
N SER A 47 7.63 -22.89 -15.46
CA SER A 47 7.90 -23.99 -14.55
C SER A 47 9.26 -23.87 -13.89
N ASP A 48 9.43 -24.56 -12.77
CA ASP A 48 10.68 -24.67 -12.05
C ASP A 48 10.90 -26.11 -11.59
N CYS A 49 12.17 -26.50 -11.42
CA CYS A 49 12.48 -27.78 -10.81
C CYS A 49 12.61 -27.68 -9.29
N TYR A 50 12.34 -28.78 -8.60
CA TYR A 50 12.53 -28.90 -7.17
C TYR A 50 13.10 -30.28 -6.82
N PRO A 51 13.93 -30.40 -5.77
CA PRO A 51 14.48 -31.68 -5.34
C PRO A 51 13.38 -32.66 -4.94
N THR A 52 13.55 -33.93 -5.25
CA THR A 52 12.61 -34.97 -4.82
C THR A 52 12.75 -35.20 -3.30
N PRO A 53 11.68 -35.00 -2.50
CA PRO A 53 11.76 -35.12 -1.04
C PRO A 53 12.19 -36.52 -0.61
N GLY A 54 13.14 -36.61 0.32
CA GLY A 54 13.54 -37.88 0.94
C GLY A 54 14.53 -38.74 0.13
N ILE A 55 14.80 -38.42 -1.13
CA ILE A 55 15.67 -39.23 -2.01
C ILE A 55 17.08 -38.64 -2.15
N GLY A 56 17.23 -37.31 -2.07
CA GLY A 56 18.53 -36.61 -2.12
C GLY A 56 19.19 -36.53 -3.51
N TYR A 57 18.61 -37.19 -4.51
CA TYR A 57 19.00 -37.15 -5.92
C TYR A 57 17.77 -37.07 -6.83
N GLY A 58 18.00 -36.66 -8.08
CA GLY A 58 16.93 -36.37 -9.03
C GLY A 58 16.10 -35.13 -8.66
N TYR A 59 15.15 -34.81 -9.53
CA TYR A 59 14.28 -33.65 -9.36
C TYR A 59 12.89 -33.91 -9.94
N ARG A 60 11.96 -32.99 -9.65
CA ARG A 60 10.63 -32.91 -10.25
C ARG A 60 10.40 -31.51 -10.79
N CYS A 61 9.40 -31.36 -11.66
CA CYS A 61 8.99 -30.08 -12.19
C CYS A 61 7.64 -29.68 -11.60
N LYS A 62 7.47 -28.39 -11.32
CA LYS A 62 6.20 -27.79 -10.94
C LYS A 62 6.00 -26.50 -11.72
N CYS A 63 4.76 -26.11 -11.95
CA CYS A 63 4.50 -24.76 -12.44
C CYS A 63 4.91 -23.73 -11.37
N LEU A 64 5.27 -22.52 -11.82
CA LEU A 64 5.53 -21.38 -10.95
C LEU A 64 4.28 -20.99 -10.17
N ASP A 65 4.46 -20.27 -9.06
CA ASP A 65 3.34 -19.82 -8.24
C ASP A 65 2.34 -18.99 -9.06
N GLY A 66 1.06 -19.38 -8.98
CA GLY A 66 -0.01 -18.77 -9.78
C GLY A 66 -0.22 -19.39 -11.16
N PHE A 67 0.48 -20.47 -11.49
CA PHE A 67 0.25 -21.27 -12.69
C PHE A 67 -0.09 -22.72 -12.32
N ASP A 68 -0.89 -23.38 -13.15
CA ASP A 68 -1.27 -24.79 -13.00
C ASP A 68 -1.23 -25.50 -14.36
N GLY A 69 -1.10 -26.83 -14.34
CA GLY A 69 -1.05 -27.67 -15.53
C GLY A 69 0.19 -28.55 -15.60
N ASN A 70 0.70 -28.77 -16.81
CA ASN A 70 1.76 -29.74 -17.06
C ASN A 70 3.11 -29.05 -17.34
N PRO A 71 4.08 -29.04 -16.41
CA PRO A 71 5.37 -28.37 -16.61
C PRO A 71 6.33 -29.10 -17.57
N TYR A 72 6.00 -30.33 -17.98
CA TYR A 72 6.83 -31.17 -18.86
C TYR A 72 6.62 -30.91 -20.34
N ILE A 73 5.63 -30.09 -20.69
CA ILE A 73 5.33 -29.72 -22.08
C ILE A 73 5.43 -28.20 -22.24
N SER A 74 5.83 -27.74 -23.42
CA SER A 74 5.87 -26.30 -23.71
C SER A 74 4.45 -25.71 -23.66
N LYS A 75 4.28 -24.59 -22.95
CA LYS A 75 2.98 -23.92 -22.70
C LYS A 75 1.96 -24.81 -21.96
N GLY A 76 2.43 -25.78 -21.20
CA GLY A 76 1.58 -26.60 -20.34
C GLY A 76 1.21 -25.96 -19.01
N CYS A 77 1.95 -24.94 -18.54
CA CYS A 77 1.59 -24.17 -17.34
C CYS A 77 0.72 -22.96 -17.72
N GLN A 78 -0.55 -23.03 -17.34
CA GLN A 78 -1.56 -22.00 -17.59
C GLN A 78 -1.78 -21.12 -16.36
N ASP A 79 -2.13 -19.87 -16.60
CA ASP A 79 -2.39 -18.90 -15.55
C ASP A 79 -3.63 -19.31 -14.73
N ILE A 80 -3.48 -19.38 -13.40
CA ILE A 80 -4.60 -19.60 -12.51
C ILE A 80 -5.30 -18.27 -12.32
N ASP A 81 -6.54 -18.16 -12.76
CA ASP A 81 -7.37 -17.00 -12.46
C ASP A 81 -7.76 -17.00 -10.99
N LYS A 82 -6.92 -16.38 -10.15
CA LYS A 82 -7.09 -16.35 -8.70
C LYS A 82 -8.39 -15.68 -8.30
N CYS A 83 -8.90 -14.74 -9.11
CA CYS A 83 -10.17 -14.07 -8.87
C CYS A 83 -11.40 -14.99 -9.06
N LYS A 84 -11.26 -16.11 -9.79
CA LYS A 84 -12.33 -17.10 -9.99
C LYS A 84 -12.26 -18.27 -9.02
N ILE A 85 -11.23 -18.35 -8.18
CA ILE A 85 -11.14 -19.39 -7.15
C ILE A 85 -12.27 -19.17 -6.13
N ALA A 86 -13.04 -20.22 -5.87
CA ALA A 86 -14.08 -20.18 -4.85
C ALA A 86 -13.46 -19.80 -3.48
N ASN A 87 -14.05 -18.85 -2.77
CA ASN A 87 -13.55 -18.27 -1.52
C ASN A 87 -12.27 -17.42 -1.63
N PHE A 88 -11.94 -16.91 -2.82
CA PHE A 88 -10.88 -15.93 -2.96
C PHE A 88 -11.23 -14.64 -2.19
N THR A 89 -10.54 -14.42 -1.06
CA THR A 89 -10.89 -13.38 -0.09
C THR A 89 -9.75 -12.40 0.15
N GLN A 90 -8.84 -12.21 -0.81
CA GLN A 90 -7.66 -11.35 -0.62
C GLN A 90 -7.92 -9.85 -0.86
N CYS A 91 -8.99 -9.48 -1.58
CA CYS A 91 -9.40 -8.09 -1.73
C CYS A 91 -10.33 -7.63 -0.59
N VAL A 92 -10.21 -6.37 -0.15
CA VAL A 92 -11.01 -5.78 0.93
C VAL A 92 -12.33 -5.23 0.42
N GLY A 93 -13.43 -5.54 1.12
CA GLY A 93 -14.71 -4.83 0.99
C GLY A 93 -15.24 -4.78 -0.44
N LYS A 94 -15.30 -3.57 -1.02
CA LYS A 94 -15.78 -3.30 -2.39
C LYS A 94 -14.65 -3.22 -3.43
N ALA A 95 -13.42 -3.59 -3.09
CA ALA A 95 -12.33 -3.62 -4.06
C ALA A 95 -12.60 -4.71 -5.12
N THR A 96 -12.34 -4.38 -6.38
CA THR A 96 -12.53 -5.32 -7.50
C THR A 96 -11.25 -6.12 -7.71
N CYS A 97 -11.35 -7.44 -7.73
CA CYS A 97 -10.23 -8.32 -8.07
C CYS A 97 -9.97 -8.26 -9.58
N VAL A 98 -8.71 -8.06 -9.97
CA VAL A 98 -8.26 -8.06 -11.35
C VAL A 98 -7.17 -9.12 -11.48
N ASN A 99 -7.44 -10.16 -12.27
CA ASN A 99 -6.46 -11.21 -12.52
C ASN A 99 -5.27 -10.65 -13.31
N THR A 100 -4.06 -11.02 -12.92
CA THR A 100 -2.83 -10.64 -13.62
C THR A 100 -1.98 -11.89 -13.83
N GLN A 101 -1.08 -11.89 -14.81
CA GLN A 101 -0.31 -13.09 -15.09
C GLN A 101 0.58 -13.50 -13.89
N GLY A 102 0.36 -14.70 -13.36
CA GLY A 102 0.95 -15.28 -12.15
C GLY A 102 0.38 -14.73 -10.83
N ASN A 103 -0.52 -13.75 -10.88
CA ASN A 103 -0.94 -13.02 -9.69
C ASN A 103 -2.35 -12.40 -9.82
N PHE A 104 -2.68 -11.47 -8.94
CA PHE A 104 -3.87 -10.67 -9.00
C PHE A 104 -3.56 -9.29 -8.41
N THR A 105 -4.40 -8.32 -8.72
CA THR A 105 -4.39 -7.00 -8.06
C THR A 105 -5.80 -6.66 -7.58
N CYS A 106 -5.91 -5.80 -6.59
CA CYS A 106 -7.19 -5.30 -6.10
C CYS A 106 -7.30 -3.82 -6.47
N SER A 107 -8.38 -3.45 -7.16
CA SER A 107 -8.65 -2.06 -7.54
C SER A 107 -9.67 -1.44 -6.59
N CYS A 108 -9.33 -0.30 -5.99
CA CYS A 108 -10.24 0.42 -5.12
C CYS A 108 -11.33 1.16 -5.91
N PRO A 109 -12.55 1.29 -5.36
CA PRO A 109 -13.62 2.05 -5.98
C PRO A 109 -13.28 3.54 -6.11
N LYS A 110 -13.99 4.23 -6.99
CA LYS A 110 -13.80 5.67 -7.24
C LYS A 110 -13.86 6.48 -5.93
N GLY A 111 -12.88 7.35 -5.72
CA GLY A 111 -12.76 8.17 -4.51
C GLY A 111 -12.04 7.48 -3.34
N TYR A 112 -11.49 6.28 -3.57
CA TYR A 112 -10.63 5.57 -2.62
C TYR A 112 -9.27 5.29 -3.27
N GLY A 113 -8.20 5.41 -2.48
CA GLY A 113 -6.85 5.01 -2.84
C GLY A 113 -6.33 3.85 -1.99
N GLY A 114 -5.21 3.26 -2.37
CA GLY A 114 -4.59 2.13 -1.68
C GLY A 114 -4.33 0.94 -2.60
N ASP A 115 -3.95 -0.19 -2.01
CA ASP A 115 -3.66 -1.44 -2.73
C ASP A 115 -4.84 -2.41 -2.78
N GLY A 116 -5.95 -2.10 -2.09
CA GLY A 116 -7.17 -2.89 -2.07
C GLY A 116 -7.04 -4.28 -1.42
N ARG A 117 -5.88 -4.62 -0.84
CA ARG A 117 -5.58 -5.93 -0.26
C ARG A 117 -5.91 -5.99 1.23
N LYS A 118 -6.32 -7.18 1.72
CA LYS A 118 -6.64 -7.38 3.15
C LYS A 118 -5.41 -7.37 4.05
N ASP A 119 -4.30 -7.88 3.54
CA ASP A 119 -2.98 -7.90 4.18
C ASP A 119 -2.17 -6.62 3.94
N GLY A 120 -2.72 -5.68 3.15
CA GLY A 120 -2.07 -4.44 2.74
C GLY A 120 -2.71 -3.18 3.35
N LYS A 121 -2.59 -2.07 2.62
CA LYS A 121 -3.21 -0.78 2.98
C LYS A 121 -4.73 -0.80 2.85
N GLY A 122 -5.29 -1.74 2.09
CA GLY A 122 -6.72 -1.79 1.79
C GLY A 122 -7.14 -0.60 0.93
N CYS A 123 -8.39 -0.16 1.10
CA CYS A 123 -8.92 1.03 0.43
C CYS A 123 -9.24 2.12 1.45
N THR A 124 -8.58 3.28 1.32
CA THR A 124 -8.81 4.47 2.15
C THR A 124 -9.42 5.59 1.31
N PRO A 125 -10.33 6.43 1.86
CA PRO A 125 -10.89 7.55 1.13
C PRO A 125 -9.80 8.52 0.67
N ASP A 126 -9.82 8.90 -0.62
CA ASP A 126 -8.87 9.85 -1.18
C ASP A 126 -9.24 11.28 -0.74
N GLN A 127 -8.78 11.65 0.46
CA GLN A 127 -8.98 12.99 1.03
C GLN A 127 -8.09 14.06 0.40
N SER A 128 -7.29 13.75 -0.62
CA SER A 128 -6.32 14.67 -1.23
C SER A 128 -6.96 15.97 -1.74
N ARG A 129 -8.23 15.92 -2.21
CA ARG A 129 -8.98 17.14 -2.58
C ARG A 129 -9.41 17.95 -1.36
N LEU A 130 -9.88 17.30 -0.30
CA LEU A 130 -10.33 17.97 0.92
C LEU A 130 -9.16 18.64 1.64
N ILE A 131 -8.01 17.96 1.75
CA ILE A 131 -6.82 18.52 2.38
C ILE A 131 -6.34 19.78 1.65
N LYS A 132 -6.33 19.77 0.32
CA LYS A 132 -5.97 20.96 -0.49
C LYS A 132 -6.93 22.12 -0.27
N ILE A 133 -8.23 21.86 -0.24
CA ILE A 133 -9.25 22.90 0.03
C ILE A 133 -9.05 23.49 1.42
N VAL A 134 -8.95 22.64 2.45
CA VAL A 134 -8.77 23.09 3.84
C VAL A 134 -7.48 23.90 4.02
N ALA A 135 -6.36 23.43 3.44
CA ALA A 135 -5.09 24.14 3.49
C ALA A 135 -5.16 25.52 2.81
N SER A 136 -5.83 25.60 1.65
CA SER A 136 -6.01 26.87 0.94
C SER A 136 -6.85 27.88 1.72
N VAL A 137 -7.96 27.43 2.33
CA VAL A 137 -8.82 28.28 3.15
C VAL A 137 -8.08 28.76 4.40
N ALA A 138 -7.34 27.88 5.07
CA ALA A 138 -6.54 28.24 6.23
C ALA A 138 -5.48 29.30 5.90
N ALA A 139 -4.76 29.14 4.78
CA ALA A 139 -3.75 30.11 4.36
C ALA A 139 -4.35 31.50 4.08
N VAL A 140 -5.52 31.55 3.43
CA VAL A 140 -6.23 32.82 3.16
C VAL A 140 -6.67 33.49 4.47
N VAL A 141 -7.24 32.74 5.40
CA VAL A 141 -7.66 33.28 6.70
C VAL A 141 -6.46 33.84 7.48
N ILE A 142 -5.35 33.12 7.51
CA ILE A 142 -4.12 33.57 8.17
C ILE A 142 -3.59 34.86 7.51
N ALA A 143 -3.57 34.93 6.19
CA ALA A 143 -3.13 36.13 5.47
C ALA A 143 -4.01 37.35 5.81
N LEU A 144 -5.34 37.17 5.87
CA LEU A 144 -6.27 38.25 6.24
C LEU A 144 -6.07 38.73 7.68
N LEU A 145 -5.83 37.82 8.63
CA LEU A 145 -5.53 38.17 10.01
C LEU A 145 -4.20 38.91 10.14
N VAL A 146 -3.18 38.51 9.39
CA VAL A 146 -1.89 39.20 9.36
C VAL A 146 -2.03 40.58 8.73
N CYS A 147 -2.71 40.70 7.59
CA CYS A 147 -2.94 41.98 6.91
C CYS A 147 -3.76 42.95 7.78
N SER A 148 -4.85 42.48 8.38
CA SER A 148 -5.68 43.31 9.27
C SER A 148 -4.92 43.77 10.51
N SER A 149 -4.15 42.88 11.14
CA SER A 149 -3.28 43.24 12.27
C SER A 149 -2.23 44.27 11.86
N TRP A 150 -1.60 44.10 10.70
CA TRP A 150 -0.60 45.05 10.18
C TRP A 150 -1.21 46.43 9.87
N LEU A 151 -2.39 46.45 9.23
CA LEU A 151 -3.16 47.68 8.99
C LEU A 151 -3.58 48.35 10.31
N TYR A 152 -4.03 47.57 11.29
CA TYR A 152 -4.39 48.05 12.61
C TYR A 152 -3.19 48.67 13.34
N LEU A 153 -2.03 48.01 13.33
CA LEU A 153 -0.79 48.54 13.91
C LEU A 153 -0.34 49.83 13.20
N ARG A 154 -0.43 49.87 11.87
CA ARG A 154 -0.12 51.08 11.08
C ARG A 154 -1.06 52.24 11.42
N PHE A 155 -2.36 51.97 11.53
CA PHE A 155 -3.36 52.95 11.93
C PHE A 155 -3.14 53.44 13.36
N LYS A 156 -2.86 52.52 14.30
CA LYS A 156 -2.53 52.83 15.69
C LYS A 156 -1.30 53.72 15.78
N LYS A 157 -0.24 53.42 15.02
CA LYS A 157 0.98 54.25 14.96
C LYS A 157 0.67 55.66 14.47
N LYS A 158 -0.03 55.80 13.33
CA LYS A 158 -0.43 57.12 12.79
C LYS A 158 -1.29 57.92 13.78
N LYS A 159 -2.22 57.25 14.47
CA LYS A 159 -3.06 57.90 15.50
C LYS A 159 -2.24 58.37 16.71
N LEU A 160 -1.22 57.60 17.11
CA LEU A 160 -0.30 57.99 18.19
C LEU A 160 0.51 59.23 17.81
N GLU A 161 1.06 59.26 16.59
CA GLU A 161 1.80 60.41 16.04
C GLU A 161 0.92 61.66 15.99
N LEU A 162 -0.33 61.54 15.54
CA LEU A 162 -1.27 62.65 15.51
C LEU A 162 -1.62 63.16 16.91
N ARG A 163 -1.85 62.26 17.88
CA ARG A 163 -2.07 62.63 19.29
C ARG A 163 -0.86 63.33 19.91
N ALA A 164 0.35 62.87 19.60
CA ALA A 164 1.58 63.53 20.08
C ALA A 164 1.68 64.98 19.55
N LYS A 165 1.38 65.20 18.26
CA LYS A 165 1.33 66.55 17.68
C LYS A 165 0.30 67.45 18.37
N TYR A 166 -0.92 66.96 18.60
CA TYR A 166 -1.94 67.72 19.35
C TYR A 166 -1.55 67.98 20.80
N PHE A 167 -0.82 67.06 21.45
CA PHE A 167 -0.34 67.24 22.82
C PHE A 167 0.72 68.35 22.91
N GLU A 168 1.63 68.45 21.94
CA GLU A 168 2.60 69.55 21.86
C GLU A 168 1.91 70.90 21.57
N GLN A 169 0.99 70.95 20.60
CA GLN A 169 0.28 72.19 20.24
C GLN A 169 -0.60 72.74 21.37
N ASN A 170 -1.25 71.88 22.16
CA ASN A 170 -2.10 72.28 23.27
C ASN A 170 -1.33 72.51 24.60
N GLY A 171 -0.01 72.72 24.53
CA GLY A 171 0.79 73.06 25.71
C GLY A 171 1.00 71.92 26.71
N GLY A 172 0.86 70.65 26.29
CA GLY A 172 0.99 69.47 27.15
C GLY A 172 2.35 69.33 27.86
N LEU A 173 3.41 69.95 27.32
CA LEU A 173 4.73 70.04 27.95
C LEU A 173 4.71 70.82 29.27
N ARG A 174 3.93 71.90 29.38
CA ARG A 174 3.76 72.65 30.64
C ARG A 174 3.05 71.81 31.71
N LEU A 175 2.13 70.95 31.30
CA LEU A 175 1.42 70.02 32.20
C LEU A 175 2.36 68.94 32.76
N ARG A 176 3.30 68.46 31.93
CA ARG A 176 4.31 67.46 32.32
C ARG A 176 5.36 68.03 33.29
N GLU A 177 5.82 69.26 33.08
CA GLU A 177 6.65 69.99 34.06
C GLU A 177 5.93 70.19 35.39
N THR A 178 4.64 70.53 35.35
CA THR A 178 3.83 70.77 36.56
C THR A 178 3.62 69.47 37.35
N LEU A 179 3.39 68.34 36.67
CA LEU A 179 3.29 67.02 37.30
C LEU A 179 4.64 66.54 37.85
N SER A 180 5.75 66.76 37.14
CA SER A 180 7.10 66.42 37.61
C SER A 180 7.50 67.21 38.86
N LYS A 181 7.07 68.47 38.99
CA LYS A 181 7.28 69.26 40.21
C LYS A 181 6.38 68.83 41.37
N ARG A 182 5.24 68.20 41.10
CA ARG A 182 4.24 67.84 42.12
C ARG A 182 4.29 66.38 42.57
N GLY A 183 4.93 65.49 41.80
CA GLY A 183 5.17 64.08 42.15
C GLY A 183 6.59 63.76 42.65
N GLY A 184 7.43 64.79 42.83
CA GLY A 184 8.77 64.69 43.43
C GLY A 184 8.80 65.16 44.89
N ALA A 185 7.69 64.99 45.62
CA ALA A 185 7.54 65.25 47.06
C ALA A 185 6.86 64.05 47.71
#